data_AF-A0A966Q8S3-F1
#
_entry.id   AF-A0A966Q8S3-F1
#
_cell.length_a   1.000
_cell.length_b   1.000
_cell.length_c   1.000
_cell.angle_alpha   90.00
_cell.angle_beta   90.00
_cell.angle_gamma   90.00
#
_symmetry.space_group_name_H-M   'P 1'
#
loop_
_entity.id
_entity.type
_entity.pdbx_description
1 polymer ?
#
loop_
_entity_poly.entity_id
_entity_poly.type
_entity_poly.pdbx_seq_one_letter_code
_entity_poly.pdbx_strand_id
1 'polypeptide(L)'
;MTFTPTATNNYNSVSTNINLVVNAPLSSTQLNATSTVVGNWSYNPTNGSVLNAGTNTLVGTFTPTDATNYMSGGTITNTVVVAKGSQNIIFGALPIKYVGDAAFNLTATASSGLTVTYTSSNTNVATVLGSLVTIIGEGNTIITANQAGDSNWNAATSVTQTLTVQPAINRGLIAYYPFNGNANDESGNGRHGTVVGAVPSSNRYGVSNQAYLFSFTNYISAPVPVEILKTNYTLSLWVKADSLNSPYPTFVAGSSNRYVLQFNTNSAVTRLVSYYQDASSSAYPFGELVTTVPAYNQWNQVVISGTGGTNTRMFINGTLVSSLSHVYPAGISGSNFRLT
;
A
#
# COMPACT_ATOMS: atom_id res chain seq x y z
N MET A 1 -13.28 -28.90 83.89
CA MET A 1 -12.09 -29.47 83.23
C MET A 1 -11.87 -28.65 81.97
N THR A 2 -10.85 -27.82 82.01
CA THR A 2 -10.40 -26.90 80.98
C THR A 2 -9.99 -27.66 79.73
N PHE A 3 -10.56 -27.31 78.58
CA PHE A 3 -10.01 -27.68 77.29
C PHE A 3 -9.18 -26.48 76.79
N THR A 4 -7.87 -26.64 76.81
CA THR A 4 -6.90 -25.75 76.16
C THR A 4 -7.02 -25.96 74.65
N PRO A 5 -7.40 -24.95 73.84
CA PRO A 5 -7.30 -25.08 72.39
C PRO A 5 -5.84 -24.90 71.98
N THR A 6 -5.13 -26.00 71.73
CA THR A 6 -3.88 -25.95 70.96
C THR A 6 -4.21 -25.62 69.51
N ALA A 7 -3.48 -24.64 68.97
CA ALA A 7 -3.63 -24.10 67.62
C ALA A 7 -3.79 -25.20 66.54
N THR A 8 -5.01 -25.34 66.01
CA THR A 8 -5.28 -26.02 64.74
C THR A 8 -6.55 -25.43 64.13
N ASN A 9 -6.37 -24.36 63.35
CA ASN A 9 -7.22 -23.81 62.27
C ASN A 9 -8.72 -24.15 62.28
N ASN A 10 -9.54 -23.26 62.86
CA ASN A 10 -11.00 -23.17 62.65
C ASN A 10 -11.38 -22.52 61.30
N TYR A 11 -10.54 -22.66 60.28
CA TYR A 11 -10.69 -21.96 59.01
C TYR A 11 -11.00 -22.97 57.90
N ASN A 12 -12.16 -22.82 57.27
CA ASN A 12 -12.51 -23.63 56.10
C ASN A 12 -12.05 -22.91 54.83
N SER A 13 -11.22 -23.58 54.02
CA SER A 13 -10.92 -23.16 52.66
C SER A 13 -12.11 -23.50 51.75
N VAL A 14 -12.74 -22.51 51.13
CA VAL A 14 -13.59 -22.76 49.97
C VAL A 14 -12.73 -22.54 48.72
N SER A 15 -12.52 -23.61 47.96
CA SER A 15 -11.93 -23.52 46.62
C SER A 15 -12.76 -24.39 45.69
N THR A 16 -13.81 -23.82 45.10
CA THR A 16 -14.24 -24.34 43.80
C THR A 16 -13.30 -23.70 42.80
N ASN A 17 -12.51 -24.53 42.10
CA ASN A 17 -11.60 -24.10 41.05
C ASN A 17 -12.34 -23.26 40.00
N ILE A 18 -12.31 -21.93 40.15
CA ILE A 18 -12.78 -20.99 39.13
C ILE A 18 -11.53 -20.53 38.42
N ASN A 19 -11.34 -21.05 37.19
CA ASN A 19 -10.25 -20.67 36.32
C ASN A 19 -10.29 -19.16 36.09
N LEU A 20 -9.31 -18.44 36.64
CA LEU A 20 -9.08 -17.05 36.29
C LEU A 20 -8.34 -17.00 34.95
N VAL A 21 -8.52 -15.96 34.16
CA VAL A 21 -7.68 -15.66 32.99
C VAL A 21 -6.93 -14.36 33.28
N VAL A 22 -5.73 -14.19 32.71
CA VAL A 22 -4.96 -12.95 32.87
C VAL A 22 -5.83 -11.70 32.58
N ASN A 23 -5.55 -10.61 33.29
CA ASN A 23 -6.33 -9.35 33.32
C ASN A 23 -7.67 -9.40 34.06
N ALA A 24 -8.17 -10.56 34.48
CA ALA A 24 -9.30 -10.61 35.40
C ALA A 24 -8.82 -10.27 36.83
N PRO A 25 -9.47 -9.31 37.51
CA PRO A 25 -9.12 -8.98 38.90
C PRO A 25 -9.65 -10.05 39.86
N LEU A 26 -8.95 -10.23 40.98
CA LEU A 26 -9.47 -10.98 42.12
C LEU A 26 -10.76 -10.33 42.64
N SER A 27 -11.71 -11.15 43.05
CA SER A 27 -12.98 -10.73 43.64
C SER A 27 -13.27 -11.51 44.93
N SER A 28 -14.41 -11.21 45.56
CA SER A 28 -14.95 -12.01 46.67
C SER A 28 -15.25 -13.46 46.28
N THR A 29 -15.20 -13.82 45.00
CA THR A 29 -15.30 -15.21 44.55
C THR A 29 -14.06 -16.02 44.95
N GLN A 30 -12.87 -15.43 44.85
CA GLN A 30 -11.61 -16.06 45.28
C GLN A 30 -11.23 -15.72 46.72
N LEU A 31 -11.67 -14.55 47.21
CA LEU A 31 -11.32 -14.00 48.52
C LEU A 31 -12.51 -14.10 49.51
N ASN A 32 -12.86 -15.33 49.89
CA ASN A 32 -14.05 -15.66 50.70
C ASN A 32 -13.75 -16.61 51.87
N ALA A 33 -12.63 -16.40 52.55
CA ALA A 33 -12.31 -17.13 53.77
C ALA A 33 -13.42 -16.97 54.83
N THR A 34 -13.67 -18.02 55.60
CA THR A 34 -14.65 -18.02 56.69
C THR A 34 -13.99 -18.47 58.00
N SER A 35 -14.53 -18.00 59.12
CA SER A 35 -14.08 -18.33 60.47
C SER A 35 -15.29 -18.58 61.36
N THR A 36 -15.18 -19.52 62.30
CA THR A 36 -16.22 -19.74 63.34
C THR A 36 -16.16 -18.69 64.45
N VAL A 37 -15.05 -17.95 64.56
CA VAL A 37 -14.89 -16.81 65.46
C VAL A 37 -15.26 -15.53 64.71
N VAL A 38 -16.00 -14.62 65.36
CA VAL A 38 -16.37 -13.33 64.76
C VAL A 38 -15.12 -12.45 64.59
N GLY A 39 -14.93 -11.91 63.40
CA GLY A 39 -13.80 -11.05 63.06
C GLY A 39 -13.77 -10.68 61.59
N ASN A 40 -12.66 -10.07 61.16
CA ASN A 40 -12.45 -9.58 59.80
C ASN A 40 -11.31 -10.32 59.11
N TRP A 41 -11.39 -10.39 57.78
CA TRP A 41 -10.33 -10.92 56.92
C TRP A 41 -9.65 -9.81 56.13
N SER A 42 -8.32 -9.84 56.09
CA SER A 42 -7.52 -9.14 55.09
C SER A 42 -6.88 -10.15 54.15
N TYR A 43 -6.64 -9.75 52.90
CA TYR A 43 -6.11 -10.62 51.87
C TYR A 43 -4.87 -10.04 51.21
N ASN A 44 -3.92 -10.90 50.91
CA ASN A 44 -2.77 -10.60 50.07
C ASN A 44 -2.62 -11.69 49.00
N PRO A 45 -2.76 -11.38 47.70
CA PRO A 45 -3.13 -10.08 47.13
C PRO A 45 -4.56 -9.63 47.50
N THR A 46 -4.82 -8.32 47.48
CA THR A 46 -6.12 -7.74 47.87
C THR A 46 -7.18 -7.91 46.79
N ASN A 47 -8.46 -7.71 47.15
CA ASN A 47 -9.55 -7.58 46.20
C ASN A 47 -9.21 -6.53 45.11
N GLY A 48 -9.49 -6.85 43.85
CA GLY A 48 -9.13 -6.02 42.70
C GLY A 48 -7.74 -6.27 42.12
N SER A 49 -6.87 -7.05 42.78
CA SER A 49 -5.53 -7.35 42.25
C SER A 49 -5.63 -8.17 40.96
N VAL A 50 -4.85 -7.81 39.94
CA VAL A 50 -4.69 -8.61 38.71
C VAL A 50 -3.44 -9.46 38.83
N LEU A 51 -3.58 -10.76 38.61
CA LEU A 51 -2.50 -11.72 38.74
C LEU A 51 -1.95 -12.15 37.37
N ASN A 52 -0.67 -12.47 37.32
CA ASN A 52 -0.05 -13.09 36.16
C ASN A 52 -0.56 -14.52 35.97
N ALA A 53 -0.49 -15.03 34.75
CA ALA A 53 -0.81 -16.42 34.46
C ALA A 53 0.14 -17.37 35.22
N GLY A 54 -0.39 -18.54 35.59
CA GLY A 54 0.27 -19.54 36.43
C GLY A 54 -0.41 -19.72 37.78
N THR A 55 0.23 -20.50 38.64
CA THR A 55 -0.24 -20.74 40.01
C THR A 55 0.20 -19.62 40.92
N ASN A 56 -0.75 -18.94 41.54
CA ASN A 56 -0.54 -17.84 42.47
C ASN A 56 -1.01 -18.25 43.87
N THR A 57 -0.32 -17.77 44.91
CA THR A 57 -0.70 -18.02 46.31
C THR A 57 -1.50 -16.82 46.84
N LEU A 58 -2.64 -17.12 47.46
CA LEU A 58 -3.48 -16.17 48.16
C LEU A 58 -3.33 -16.41 49.66
N VAL A 59 -3.13 -15.34 50.43
CA VAL A 59 -3.02 -15.40 51.90
C VAL A 59 -4.17 -14.59 52.50
N GLY A 60 -5.00 -15.25 53.30
CA GLY A 60 -5.99 -14.60 54.16
C GLY A 60 -5.44 -14.47 55.57
N THR A 61 -5.48 -13.28 56.17
CA THR A 61 -5.11 -13.05 57.57
C THR A 61 -6.35 -12.67 58.37
N PHE A 62 -6.63 -13.42 59.43
CA PHE A 62 -7.79 -13.21 60.28
C PHE A 62 -7.46 -12.30 61.47
N THR A 63 -8.34 -11.35 61.74
CA THR A 63 -8.31 -10.49 62.94
C THR A 63 -9.62 -10.70 63.72
N PRO A 64 -9.60 -11.40 64.87
CA PRO A 64 -10.79 -11.59 65.70
C PRO A 64 -11.26 -10.26 66.31
N THR A 65 -12.57 -10.11 66.49
CA THR A 65 -13.15 -8.95 67.20
C THR A 65 -12.83 -9.01 68.70
N ASP A 66 -12.81 -10.22 69.28
CA ASP A 66 -12.40 -10.45 70.66
C ASP A 66 -10.89 -10.76 70.73
N ALA A 67 -10.09 -9.72 70.93
CA ALA A 67 -8.64 -9.83 71.06
C ALA A 67 -8.17 -10.31 72.44
N THR A 68 -9.07 -10.47 73.42
CA THR A 68 -8.71 -10.93 74.77
C THR A 68 -8.63 -12.45 74.86
N ASN A 69 -9.53 -13.13 74.15
CA ASN A 69 -9.61 -14.60 74.14
C ASN A 69 -8.99 -15.24 72.90
N TYR A 70 -8.77 -14.47 71.82
CA TYR A 70 -8.23 -14.97 70.56
C TYR A 70 -7.04 -14.14 70.08
N MET A 71 -5.99 -14.83 69.64
CA MET A 71 -4.82 -14.20 69.03
C MET A 71 -5.10 -13.77 67.59
N SER A 72 -4.69 -12.55 67.24
CA SER A 72 -4.75 -12.03 65.87
C SER A 72 -3.56 -12.49 65.03
N GLY A 73 -3.69 -12.45 63.70
CA GLY A 73 -2.61 -12.75 62.76
C GLY A 73 -2.56 -14.20 62.28
N GLY A 74 -3.56 -15.01 62.61
CA GLY A 74 -3.71 -16.35 62.03
C GLY A 74 -3.89 -16.28 60.51
N THR A 75 -3.10 -17.05 59.77
CA THR A 75 -3.12 -17.03 58.30
C THR A 75 -3.65 -18.33 57.72
N ILE A 76 -4.37 -18.23 56.61
CA ILE A 76 -4.64 -19.35 55.71
C ILE A 76 -4.09 -19.06 54.32
N THR A 77 -3.67 -20.13 53.64
CA THR A 77 -3.19 -20.05 52.26
C THR A 77 -4.08 -20.86 51.34
N ASN A 78 -4.36 -20.34 50.16
CA ASN A 78 -4.96 -21.07 49.06
C ASN A 78 -4.20 -20.75 47.77
N THR A 79 -4.30 -21.61 46.75
CA THR A 79 -3.73 -21.32 45.43
C THR A 79 -4.82 -21.06 44.41
N VAL A 80 -4.58 -20.12 43.52
CA VAL A 80 -5.42 -19.89 42.33
C VAL A 80 -4.58 -20.10 41.08
N VAL A 81 -5.13 -20.84 40.12
CA VAL A 81 -4.53 -20.99 38.79
C VAL A 81 -5.12 -19.95 37.86
N VAL A 82 -4.25 -19.16 37.25
CA VAL A 82 -4.60 -18.14 36.27
C VAL A 82 -4.16 -18.65 34.90
N ALA A 83 -5.10 -18.86 33.99
CA ALA A 83 -4.81 -19.26 32.62
C ALA A 83 -4.25 -18.07 31.82
N LYS A 84 -3.42 -18.37 30.81
CA LYS A 84 -2.97 -17.36 29.85
C LYS A 84 -4.14 -16.81 29.04
N GLY A 85 -4.08 -15.53 28.70
CA GLY A 85 -5.04 -14.88 27.81
C GLY A 85 -4.84 -15.29 26.35
N SER A 86 -5.93 -15.34 25.60
CA SER A 86 -5.87 -15.41 24.14
C SER A 86 -5.71 -14.01 23.55
N GLN A 87 -5.04 -13.92 22.41
CA GLN A 87 -4.76 -12.67 21.71
C GLN A 87 -4.89 -12.84 20.21
N ASN A 88 -5.08 -11.72 19.50
CA ASN A 88 -5.16 -11.67 18.05
C ASN A 88 -4.17 -10.67 17.47
N ILE A 89 -3.91 -10.80 16.17
CA ILE A 89 -3.15 -9.83 15.38
C ILE A 89 -4.11 -9.11 14.45
N ILE A 90 -4.01 -7.78 14.37
CA ILE A 90 -4.66 -6.96 13.35
C ILE A 90 -3.58 -6.55 12.36
N PHE A 91 -3.67 -7.06 11.13
CA PHE A 91 -2.76 -6.70 10.03
C PHE A 91 -3.56 -6.42 8.77
N GLY A 92 -3.73 -5.14 8.44
CA GLY A 92 -4.49 -4.69 7.27
C GLY A 92 -3.77 -4.98 5.95
N ALA A 93 -4.53 -4.96 4.86
CA ALA A 93 -4.00 -5.15 3.51
C ALA A 93 -2.87 -4.17 3.19
N LEU A 94 -1.84 -4.65 2.49
CA LEU A 94 -0.73 -3.82 2.05
C LEU A 94 -1.07 -3.13 0.72
N PRO A 95 -0.72 -1.84 0.56
CA PRO A 95 -0.90 -1.18 -0.72
C PRO A 95 0.08 -1.74 -1.76
N ILE A 96 -0.29 -1.63 -3.04
CA ILE A 96 0.63 -1.89 -4.14
C ILE A 96 1.83 -0.95 -4.02
N LYS A 97 3.03 -1.51 -4.18
CA LYS A 97 4.29 -0.78 -4.28
C LYS A 97 4.84 -0.89 -5.70
N TYR A 98 5.83 -0.08 -6.02
CA TYR A 98 6.54 -0.17 -7.28
C TYR A 98 8.04 -0.25 -7.05
N VAL A 99 8.77 -0.83 -8.01
CA VAL A 99 10.22 -0.84 -8.00
C VAL A 99 10.76 0.60 -7.85
N GLY A 100 11.71 0.78 -6.92
CA GLY A 100 12.26 2.09 -6.58
C GLY A 100 11.50 2.87 -5.51
N ASP A 101 10.39 2.33 -4.98
CA ASP A 101 9.76 2.90 -3.77
C ASP A 101 10.73 2.90 -2.59
N ALA A 102 10.63 3.95 -1.77
CA ALA A 102 11.31 4.01 -0.49
C ALA A 102 10.82 2.88 0.45
N ALA A 103 11.71 2.47 1.36
CA ALA A 103 11.37 1.54 2.42
C ALA A 103 10.21 2.07 3.29
N PHE A 104 9.39 1.18 3.84
CA PHE A 104 8.22 1.54 4.63
C PHE A 104 8.04 0.61 5.84
N ASN A 105 7.40 1.11 6.90
CA ASN A 105 7.16 0.33 8.11
C ASN A 105 5.79 -0.38 8.06
N LEU A 106 5.78 -1.63 8.52
CA LEU A 106 4.58 -2.40 8.82
C LEU A 106 3.98 -1.95 10.16
N THR A 107 2.66 -2.04 10.28
CA THR A 107 1.89 -1.46 11.40
C THR A 107 0.94 -2.45 12.06
N ALA A 108 1.16 -3.76 11.88
CA ALA A 108 0.34 -4.76 12.56
C ALA A 108 0.44 -4.65 14.08
N THR A 109 -0.65 -4.90 14.78
CA THR A 109 -0.73 -4.83 16.24
C THR A 109 -1.21 -6.17 16.82
N ALA A 110 -0.79 -6.49 18.03
CA ALA A 110 -1.33 -7.60 18.81
C ALA A 110 -2.20 -7.07 19.96
N SER A 111 -3.33 -7.71 20.25
CA SER A 111 -4.23 -7.26 21.32
C SER A 111 -3.63 -7.34 22.73
N SER A 112 -2.56 -8.12 22.91
CA SER A 112 -1.77 -8.18 24.14
C SER A 112 -0.86 -6.97 24.36
N GLY A 113 -0.64 -6.15 23.32
CA GLY A 113 0.40 -5.10 23.30
C GLY A 113 1.81 -5.64 23.03
N LEU A 114 2.00 -6.95 22.87
CA LEU A 114 3.29 -7.54 22.54
C LEU A 114 3.75 -7.14 21.13
N THR A 115 5.06 -7.02 20.96
CA THR A 115 5.66 -6.69 19.66
C THR A 115 5.38 -7.79 18.63
N VAL A 116 4.93 -7.37 17.44
CA VAL A 116 4.73 -8.26 16.29
C VAL A 116 6.03 -8.39 15.51
N THR A 117 6.32 -9.61 15.07
CA THR A 117 7.46 -9.94 14.20
C THR A 117 6.99 -10.24 12.78
N TYR A 118 7.86 -10.02 11.79
CA TYR A 118 7.49 -10.17 10.39
C TYR A 118 8.49 -10.99 9.59
N THR A 119 8.00 -11.69 8.58
CA THR A 119 8.82 -12.41 7.60
C THR A 119 8.30 -12.19 6.19
N SER A 120 9.20 -12.15 5.21
CA SER A 120 8.85 -12.19 3.79
C SER A 120 9.08 -13.59 3.23
N SER A 121 8.13 -14.11 2.46
CA SER A 121 8.26 -15.39 1.76
C SER A 121 9.20 -15.33 0.54
N ASN A 122 9.46 -14.15 0.01
CA ASN A 122 10.35 -13.94 -1.14
C ASN A 122 11.17 -12.65 -0.99
N THR A 123 12.44 -12.81 -0.63
CA THR A 123 13.39 -11.70 -0.45
C THR A 123 13.86 -11.07 -1.74
N ASN A 124 13.66 -11.70 -2.90
CA ASN A 124 13.95 -11.08 -4.20
C ASN A 124 12.91 -10.02 -4.56
N VAL A 125 11.73 -10.04 -3.93
CA VAL A 125 10.69 -9.02 -4.08
C VAL A 125 10.80 -7.98 -2.97
N ALA A 126 10.84 -8.40 -1.71
CA ALA A 126 11.04 -7.50 -0.57
C ALA A 126 11.68 -8.20 0.63
N THR A 127 12.60 -7.51 1.30
CA THR A 127 13.19 -7.94 2.58
C THR A 127 12.51 -7.24 3.75
N VAL A 128 12.56 -7.86 4.93
CA VAL A 128 11.98 -7.29 6.17
C VAL A 128 13.02 -7.33 7.28
N LEU A 129 13.29 -6.18 7.91
CA LEU A 129 14.14 -6.06 9.10
C LEU A 129 13.35 -5.34 10.20
N GLY A 130 13.01 -6.04 11.28
CA GLY A 130 12.04 -5.55 12.25
C GLY A 130 10.68 -5.35 11.57
N SER A 131 10.16 -4.12 11.58
CA SER A 131 8.96 -3.73 10.81
C SER A 131 9.28 -3.06 9.47
N LEU A 132 10.55 -2.78 9.16
CA LEU A 132 10.96 -2.05 7.96
C LEU A 132 11.03 -3.00 6.76
N VAL A 133 10.21 -2.73 5.75
CA VAL A 133 10.21 -3.43 4.46
C VAL A 133 11.05 -2.65 3.46
N THR A 134 11.99 -3.32 2.81
CA THR A 134 12.77 -2.77 1.68
C THR A 134 12.35 -3.46 0.40
N ILE A 135 12.02 -2.67 -0.63
CA ILE A 135 11.66 -3.17 -1.96
C ILE A 135 12.92 -3.56 -2.73
N ILE A 136 12.94 -4.77 -3.27
CA ILE A 136 14.08 -5.31 -4.03
C ILE A 136 13.76 -5.44 -5.51
N GLY A 137 12.59 -5.98 -5.85
CA GLY A 137 12.21 -6.25 -7.22
C GLY A 137 10.70 -6.38 -7.42
N GLU A 138 10.27 -6.42 -8.67
CA GLU A 138 8.87 -6.66 -9.02
C GLU A 138 8.44 -8.10 -8.70
N GLY A 139 7.15 -8.29 -8.47
CA GLY A 139 6.54 -9.57 -8.15
C GLY A 139 5.67 -9.52 -6.91
N ASN A 140 5.29 -10.69 -6.42
CA ASN A 140 4.49 -10.84 -5.22
C ASN A 140 5.31 -11.53 -4.11
N THR A 141 5.16 -11.06 -2.89
CA THR A 141 5.62 -11.77 -1.68
C THR A 141 4.53 -11.74 -0.62
N ILE A 142 4.38 -12.83 0.11
CA ILE A 142 3.56 -12.88 1.33
C ILE A 142 4.40 -12.35 2.48
N ILE A 143 3.87 -11.33 3.17
CA ILE A 143 4.36 -10.84 4.45
C ILE A 143 3.54 -11.49 5.56
N THR A 144 4.20 -12.21 6.46
CA THR A 144 3.57 -12.87 7.61
C THR A 144 3.84 -12.06 8.87
N ALA A 145 2.79 -11.67 9.59
CA ALA A 145 2.86 -11.09 10.92
C ALA A 145 2.64 -12.17 11.98
N ASN A 146 3.57 -12.28 12.93
CA ASN A 146 3.57 -13.32 13.97
C ASN A 146 3.77 -12.75 15.37
N GLN A 147 3.08 -13.34 16.35
CA GLN A 147 3.21 -13.04 17.77
C GLN A 147 3.19 -14.35 18.58
N ALA A 148 4.32 -14.70 19.18
CA ALA A 148 4.56 -15.98 19.86
C ALA A 148 3.93 -16.14 21.26
N GLY A 149 3.33 -15.09 21.82
CA GLY A 149 2.93 -15.02 23.21
C GLY A 149 4.07 -14.70 24.16
N ASP A 150 3.78 -14.82 25.45
CA ASP A 150 4.72 -14.67 26.55
C ASP A 150 4.26 -15.51 27.76
N SER A 151 4.67 -15.16 28.99
CA SER A 151 4.22 -15.83 30.22
C SER A 151 2.72 -15.66 30.49
N ASN A 152 2.09 -14.60 29.98
CA ASN A 152 0.72 -14.20 30.25
C ASN A 152 -0.24 -14.46 29.08
N TRP A 153 0.28 -14.52 27.85
CA TRP A 153 -0.51 -14.63 26.64
C TRP A 153 -0.13 -15.87 25.82
N ASN A 154 -1.13 -16.55 25.27
CA ASN A 154 -0.95 -17.62 24.29
C ASN A 154 -0.50 -17.03 22.95
N ALA A 155 0.25 -17.77 22.13
CA ALA A 155 0.59 -17.33 20.78
C ALA A 155 -0.66 -16.94 19.98
N ALA A 156 -0.59 -15.84 19.23
CA ALA A 156 -1.65 -15.44 18.33
C ALA A 156 -1.55 -16.24 17.02
N THR A 157 -2.69 -16.50 16.38
CA THR A 157 -2.69 -16.99 14.99
C THR A 157 -2.01 -15.95 14.10
N SER A 158 -0.98 -16.37 13.35
CA SER A 158 -0.29 -15.48 12.39
C SER A 158 -1.25 -14.99 11.32
N VAL A 159 -1.08 -13.73 10.90
CA VAL A 159 -1.87 -13.10 9.83
C VAL A 159 -0.96 -12.80 8.65
N THR A 160 -1.41 -13.10 7.44
CA THR A 160 -0.61 -12.89 6.22
C THR A 160 -1.24 -11.82 5.34
N GLN A 161 -0.39 -11.08 4.63
CA GLN A 161 -0.79 -10.11 3.62
C GLN A 161 0.12 -10.22 2.39
N THR A 162 -0.48 -10.18 1.20
CA THR A 162 0.29 -10.14 -0.03
C THR A 162 0.78 -8.72 -0.29
N LEU A 163 2.10 -8.56 -0.41
CA LEU A 163 2.72 -7.37 -0.98
C LEU A 163 2.94 -7.60 -2.47
N THR A 164 2.31 -6.75 -3.28
CA THR A 164 2.53 -6.69 -4.72
C THR A 164 3.43 -5.52 -5.07
N VAL A 165 4.54 -5.80 -5.74
CA VAL A 165 5.47 -4.82 -6.28
C VAL A 165 5.40 -4.84 -7.79
N GLN A 166 5.01 -3.72 -8.39
CA GLN A 166 4.88 -3.58 -9.84
C GLN A 166 6.11 -2.88 -10.46
N PRO A 167 6.32 -3.04 -11.78
CA PRO A 167 7.27 -2.22 -12.52
C PRO A 167 7.03 -0.72 -12.28
N ALA A 168 8.10 0.09 -12.20
CA ALA A 168 7.98 1.53 -12.00
C ALA A 168 7.13 2.22 -13.09
N ILE A 169 7.12 1.68 -14.32
CA ILE A 169 6.32 2.20 -15.44
C ILE A 169 4.81 2.10 -15.22
N ASN A 170 4.35 1.21 -14.32
CA ASN A 170 2.93 1.09 -14.00
C ASN A 170 2.46 2.18 -13.03
N ARG A 171 3.39 2.95 -12.43
CA ARG A 171 3.05 4.00 -11.48
C ARG A 171 2.32 5.14 -12.18
N GLY A 172 1.02 5.25 -11.94
CA GLY A 172 0.18 6.26 -12.58
C GLY A 172 0.00 6.03 -14.08
N LEU A 173 0.21 4.80 -14.56
CA LEU A 173 -0.02 4.45 -15.96
C LEU A 173 -1.51 4.52 -16.29
N ILE A 174 -1.84 5.34 -17.28
CA ILE A 174 -3.23 5.63 -17.65
C ILE A 174 -3.67 4.75 -18.81
N ALA A 175 -2.80 4.53 -19.79
CA ALA A 175 -3.10 3.64 -20.90
C ALA A 175 -1.81 3.07 -21.46
N TYR A 176 -1.89 1.85 -21.97
CA TYR A 176 -0.77 1.16 -22.60
C TYR A 176 -1.25 0.38 -23.82
N TYR A 177 -0.77 0.78 -24.99
CA TYR A 177 -1.15 0.16 -26.27
C TYR A 177 0.08 -0.50 -26.89
N PRO A 178 0.36 -1.78 -26.56
CA PRO A 178 1.46 -2.54 -27.18
C PRO A 178 1.15 -2.97 -28.62
N PHE A 179 -0.10 -2.79 -29.06
CA PHE A 179 -0.61 -3.15 -30.37
C PHE A 179 -0.48 -4.64 -30.72
N ASN A 180 -0.70 -5.56 -29.77
CA ASN A 180 -0.63 -7.01 -29.95
C ASN A 180 -1.78 -7.57 -30.84
N GLY A 181 -1.81 -7.16 -32.11
CA GLY A 181 -2.83 -7.50 -33.09
C GLY A 181 -4.12 -6.68 -33.00
N ASN A 182 -4.24 -5.76 -32.05
CA ASN A 182 -5.41 -4.91 -31.84
C ASN A 182 -4.99 -3.57 -31.19
N ALA A 183 -5.94 -2.65 -31.00
CA ALA A 183 -5.71 -1.37 -30.32
C ALA A 183 -6.20 -1.36 -28.86
N ASN A 184 -6.22 -2.52 -28.18
CA ASN A 184 -6.70 -2.60 -26.81
C ASN A 184 -5.69 -1.99 -25.83
N ASP A 185 -6.20 -1.25 -24.85
CA ASP A 185 -5.46 -0.84 -23.66
C ASP A 185 -5.17 -2.05 -22.76
N GLU A 186 -3.89 -2.34 -22.56
CA GLU A 186 -3.36 -3.39 -21.68
C GLU A 186 -2.90 -2.85 -20.32
N SER A 187 -3.16 -1.58 -20.00
CA SER A 187 -2.88 -1.03 -18.65
C SER A 187 -3.84 -1.53 -17.56
N GLY A 188 -4.93 -2.19 -17.95
CA GLY A 188 -6.01 -2.62 -17.06
C GLY A 188 -7.07 -1.54 -16.80
N ASN A 189 -6.95 -0.36 -17.42
CA ASN A 189 -7.90 0.74 -17.23
C ASN A 189 -9.06 0.76 -18.25
N GLY A 190 -9.12 -0.20 -19.17
CA GLY A 190 -10.23 -0.37 -20.11
C GLY A 190 -10.31 0.73 -21.18
N ARG A 191 -9.22 1.45 -21.45
CA ARG A 191 -9.20 2.57 -22.41
C ARG A 191 -8.95 2.11 -23.84
N HIS A 192 -9.67 1.08 -24.30
CA HIS A 192 -9.43 0.48 -25.62
C HIS A 192 -9.59 1.49 -26.76
N GLY A 193 -8.68 1.41 -27.73
CA GLY A 193 -8.69 2.25 -28.93
C GLY A 193 -9.57 1.68 -30.02
N THR A 194 -10.23 2.57 -30.76
CA THR A 194 -11.01 2.25 -31.96
C THR A 194 -10.17 2.53 -33.20
N VAL A 195 -9.88 1.49 -33.98
CA VAL A 195 -9.12 1.58 -35.23
C VAL A 195 -10.04 2.08 -36.37
N VAL A 196 -9.61 3.12 -37.07
CA VAL A 196 -10.27 3.69 -38.25
C VAL A 196 -9.29 3.68 -39.42
N GLY A 197 -9.37 2.63 -40.25
CA GLY A 197 -8.61 2.47 -41.49
C GLY A 197 -7.11 2.14 -41.32
N ALA A 198 -6.52 2.33 -40.13
CA ALA A 198 -5.12 2.00 -39.89
C ALA A 198 -4.89 0.48 -40.00
N VAL A 199 -3.76 0.09 -40.59
CA VAL A 199 -3.47 -1.32 -40.92
C VAL A 199 -2.39 -1.85 -39.98
N PRO A 200 -2.51 -3.06 -39.40
CA PRO A 200 -1.45 -3.67 -38.62
C PRO A 200 -0.12 -3.74 -39.39
N SER A 201 0.98 -3.50 -38.70
CA SER A 201 2.33 -3.47 -39.26
C SER A 201 3.34 -4.10 -38.28
N SER A 202 4.59 -4.23 -38.73
CA SER A 202 5.67 -4.74 -37.91
C SER A 202 6.22 -3.68 -36.97
N ASN A 203 6.55 -4.06 -35.73
CA ASN A 203 7.13 -3.15 -34.74
C ASN A 203 8.62 -2.87 -34.99
N ARG A 204 9.27 -2.20 -34.02
CA ARG A 204 10.70 -1.89 -34.05
C ARG A 204 11.65 -3.10 -34.09
N TYR A 205 11.16 -4.28 -33.76
CA TYR A 205 11.92 -5.54 -33.82
C TYR A 205 11.53 -6.40 -35.03
N GLY A 206 10.70 -5.88 -35.94
CA GLY A 206 10.22 -6.63 -37.11
C GLY A 206 9.12 -7.64 -36.79
N VAL A 207 8.58 -7.66 -35.57
CA VAL A 207 7.48 -8.56 -35.21
C VAL A 207 6.18 -8.03 -35.81
N SER A 208 5.53 -8.83 -36.64
CA SER A 208 4.29 -8.48 -37.33
C SER A 208 3.13 -8.23 -36.38
N ASN A 209 2.19 -7.37 -36.79
CA ASN A 209 0.99 -7.03 -36.04
C ASN A 209 1.28 -6.53 -34.60
N GLN A 210 2.37 -5.79 -34.42
CA GLN A 210 2.75 -5.15 -33.14
C GLN A 210 2.95 -3.63 -33.28
N ALA A 211 2.44 -3.07 -34.37
CA ALA A 211 2.35 -1.66 -34.66
C ALA A 211 1.18 -1.41 -35.62
N TYR A 212 0.86 -0.15 -35.89
CA TYR A 212 -0.06 0.24 -36.95
C TYR A 212 0.63 1.16 -37.95
N LEU A 213 0.35 0.95 -39.23
CA LEU A 213 0.67 1.84 -40.32
C LEU A 213 -0.54 2.74 -40.58
N PHE A 214 -0.29 4.04 -40.66
CA PHE A 214 -1.31 5.05 -40.88
C PHE A 214 -1.12 5.71 -42.24
N SER A 215 -2.23 5.96 -42.92
CA SER A 215 -2.30 6.96 -43.99
C SER A 215 -2.93 8.24 -43.45
N PHE A 216 -2.89 9.33 -44.23
CA PHE A 216 -3.32 10.66 -43.78
C PHE A 216 -4.78 10.78 -43.32
N THR A 217 -5.64 9.80 -43.63
CA THR A 217 -7.05 9.79 -43.22
C THR A 217 -7.35 8.77 -42.11
N ASN A 218 -6.37 7.95 -41.73
CA ASN A 218 -6.55 6.88 -40.77
C ASN A 218 -6.16 7.31 -39.36
N TYR A 219 -6.79 6.71 -38.36
CA TYR A 219 -6.43 6.96 -36.98
C TYR A 219 -6.85 5.83 -36.05
N ILE A 220 -6.27 5.80 -34.87
CA ILE A 220 -6.78 5.08 -33.70
C ILE A 220 -7.27 6.14 -32.72
N SER A 221 -8.56 6.11 -32.38
CA SER A 221 -9.12 6.99 -31.36
C SER A 221 -9.17 6.24 -30.04
N ALA A 222 -8.53 6.77 -29.01
CA ALA A 222 -8.53 6.18 -27.68
C ALA A 222 -9.08 7.15 -26.63
N PRO A 223 -9.93 6.66 -25.71
CA PRO A 223 -10.51 7.49 -24.67
C PRO A 223 -9.43 7.89 -23.65
N VAL A 224 -9.41 9.18 -23.31
CA VAL A 224 -8.58 9.70 -22.22
C VAL A 224 -9.46 10.41 -21.20
N PRO A 225 -9.17 10.29 -19.90
CA PRO A 225 -9.85 11.08 -18.89
C PRO A 225 -9.67 12.57 -19.20
N VAL A 226 -10.77 13.33 -19.11
CA VAL A 226 -10.91 14.71 -19.62
C VAL A 226 -9.95 15.73 -18.98
N GLU A 227 -9.10 15.35 -18.03
CA GLU A 227 -8.31 16.26 -17.18
C GLU A 227 -6.82 15.86 -16.99
N ILE A 228 -6.32 14.79 -17.61
CA ILE A 228 -5.06 14.16 -17.17
C ILE A 228 -3.76 14.86 -17.55
N LEU A 229 -3.81 15.88 -18.40
CA LEU A 229 -2.60 16.45 -18.98
C LEU A 229 -2.33 17.89 -18.55
N LYS A 230 -3.16 18.45 -17.65
CA LYS A 230 -3.03 19.86 -17.25
C LYS A 230 -1.98 20.12 -16.18
N THR A 231 -1.54 19.11 -15.42
CA THR A 231 -0.57 19.29 -14.32
C THR A 231 0.72 18.49 -14.56
N ASN A 232 0.68 17.17 -14.39
CA ASN A 232 1.83 16.30 -14.58
C ASN A 232 1.47 15.14 -15.51
N TYR A 233 2.26 14.93 -16.55
CA TYR A 233 2.03 13.82 -17.47
C TYR A 233 3.31 13.34 -18.12
N THR A 234 3.27 12.11 -18.63
CA THR A 234 4.26 11.60 -19.57
C THR A 234 3.56 10.81 -20.66
N LEU A 235 3.90 11.10 -21.91
CA LEU A 235 3.52 10.35 -23.09
C LEU A 235 4.79 9.75 -23.70
N SER A 236 4.82 8.43 -23.89
CA SER A 236 5.94 7.74 -24.52
C SER A 236 5.41 6.85 -25.65
N LEU A 237 5.98 6.99 -26.83
CA LEU A 237 5.62 6.19 -27.99
C LEU A 237 6.85 5.92 -28.87
N TRP A 238 6.78 4.82 -29.62
CA TRP A 238 7.69 4.53 -30.72
C TRP A 238 7.01 4.94 -32.01
N VAL A 239 7.72 5.67 -32.87
CA VAL A 239 7.21 6.15 -34.16
C VAL A 239 8.24 5.93 -35.26
N LYS A 240 7.76 5.70 -36.48
CA LYS A 240 8.57 5.67 -37.70
C LYS A 240 7.81 6.44 -38.78
N ALA A 241 8.43 7.48 -39.32
CA ALA A 241 7.88 8.23 -40.45
C ALA A 241 8.53 7.76 -41.75
N ASP A 242 7.71 7.24 -42.67
CA ASP A 242 8.18 6.80 -43.99
C ASP A 242 8.51 7.98 -44.92
N SER A 243 7.84 9.11 -44.72
CA SER A 243 8.16 10.38 -45.37
C SER A 243 7.94 11.52 -44.39
N LEU A 244 8.59 12.66 -44.64
CA LEU A 244 8.34 13.88 -43.89
C LEU A 244 7.47 14.87 -44.68
N ASN A 245 7.13 14.56 -45.93
CA ASN A 245 6.46 15.49 -46.85
C ASN A 245 5.05 15.89 -46.37
N SER A 246 4.57 17.04 -46.85
CA SER A 246 3.20 17.50 -46.59
C SER A 246 2.16 16.59 -47.26
N PRO A 247 1.02 16.26 -46.60
CA PRO A 247 0.66 16.67 -45.23
C PRO A 247 1.50 15.94 -44.19
N TYR A 248 1.95 16.70 -43.19
CA TYR A 248 2.96 16.26 -42.22
C TYR A 248 2.50 15.10 -41.32
N PRO A 249 3.35 14.07 -41.08
CA PRO A 249 3.01 12.95 -40.18
C PRO A 249 2.69 13.44 -38.77
N THR A 250 1.45 13.18 -38.32
CA THR A 250 0.95 13.54 -36.99
C THR A 250 0.80 12.28 -36.18
N PHE A 251 1.29 12.24 -34.94
CA PHE A 251 1.31 11.01 -34.15
C PHE A 251 0.31 11.01 -33.02
N VAL A 252 0.03 12.18 -32.45
CA VAL A 252 -0.91 12.35 -31.35
C VAL A 252 -1.68 13.65 -31.60
N ALA A 253 -2.99 13.56 -31.74
CA ALA A 253 -3.89 14.70 -31.87
C ALA A 253 -4.96 14.70 -30.76
N GLY A 254 -5.04 15.79 -29.99
CA GLY A 254 -6.15 16.03 -29.05
C GLY A 254 -7.46 16.42 -29.75
N SER A 255 -8.54 16.57 -28.97
CA SER A 255 -9.80 17.08 -29.51
C SER A 255 -9.62 18.44 -30.21
N SER A 256 -10.27 18.61 -31.36
CA SER A 256 -10.19 19.80 -32.22
C SER A 256 -8.77 20.20 -32.67
N ASN A 257 -7.83 19.25 -32.82
CA ASN A 257 -6.43 19.48 -33.22
C ASN A 257 -5.66 20.45 -32.30
N ARG A 258 -6.06 20.56 -31.03
CA ARG A 258 -5.48 21.51 -30.06
C ARG A 258 -4.10 21.07 -29.52
N TYR A 259 -3.73 19.81 -29.67
CA TYR A 259 -2.42 19.32 -29.25
C TYR A 259 -1.94 18.35 -30.31
N VAL A 260 -0.80 18.65 -30.96
CA VAL A 260 -0.34 17.93 -32.14
C VAL A 260 1.14 17.63 -32.00
N LEU A 261 1.47 16.35 -31.87
CA LEU A 261 2.84 15.88 -32.05
C LEU A 261 3.05 15.51 -33.51
N GLN A 262 3.98 16.17 -34.21
CA GLN A 262 4.12 16.05 -35.67
C GLN A 262 5.59 16.19 -36.11
N PHE A 263 5.94 15.59 -37.26
CA PHE A 263 7.19 15.92 -37.96
C PHE A 263 6.94 16.96 -39.05
N ASN A 264 7.74 18.03 -39.16
CA ASN A 264 7.56 19.10 -40.15
C ASN A 264 8.86 19.35 -40.95
N THR A 265 8.76 19.65 -42.25
CA THR A 265 9.90 19.57 -43.19
C THR A 265 10.66 20.84 -43.51
N ASN A 266 10.44 21.99 -42.87
CA ASN A 266 11.28 23.12 -43.25
C ASN A 266 12.79 22.84 -43.07
N SER A 267 13.22 21.86 -42.22
CA SER A 267 14.63 21.41 -42.13
C SER A 267 14.90 20.04 -41.45
N ALA A 268 14.08 18.98 -41.66
CA ALA A 268 14.23 17.68 -40.96
C ALA A 268 14.07 17.77 -39.41
N VAL A 269 13.06 18.51 -38.97
CA VAL A 269 12.84 18.86 -37.56
C VAL A 269 11.57 18.18 -37.03
N THR A 270 11.68 17.51 -35.88
CA THR A 270 10.53 17.14 -35.04
C THR A 270 10.06 18.38 -34.30
N ARG A 271 8.77 18.69 -34.43
CA ARG A 271 8.14 19.81 -33.74
C ARG A 271 6.97 19.25 -32.94
N LEU A 272 6.99 19.36 -31.61
CA LEU A 272 5.76 19.23 -30.84
C LEU A 272 5.16 20.61 -30.72
N VAL A 273 3.96 20.78 -31.28
CA VAL A 273 3.23 22.03 -31.25
C VAL A 273 2.02 21.90 -30.34
N SER A 274 1.94 22.80 -29.37
CA SER A 274 0.78 22.97 -28.50
C SER A 274 -0.06 24.13 -29.00
N TYR A 275 -1.32 23.86 -29.35
CA TYR A 275 -2.28 24.85 -29.85
C TYR A 275 -3.43 25.04 -28.85
N TYR A 276 -3.34 26.05 -28.00
CA TYR A 276 -4.54 26.51 -27.31
C TYR A 276 -5.31 27.46 -28.24
N GLN A 277 -6.57 27.17 -28.52
CA GLN A 277 -7.49 28.12 -29.15
C GLN A 277 -8.62 28.35 -28.16
N ASP A 278 -8.62 29.51 -27.50
CA ASP A 278 -9.88 30.05 -26.99
C ASP A 278 -10.78 30.32 -28.21
N ALA A 279 -12.08 30.08 -28.07
CA ALA A 279 -13.06 30.19 -29.15
C ALA A 279 -13.12 31.60 -29.79
N SER A 280 -12.40 32.58 -29.25
CA SER A 280 -12.40 33.99 -29.60
C SER A 280 -11.12 34.52 -30.27
N SER A 281 -10.03 33.76 -30.37
CA SER A 281 -8.72 34.30 -30.82
C SER A 281 -8.17 33.67 -32.10
N SER A 282 -7.67 34.51 -33.02
CA SER A 282 -6.89 34.10 -34.18
C SER A 282 -5.56 33.48 -33.72
N ALA A 283 -5.36 32.22 -34.11
CA ALA A 283 -4.36 31.28 -33.62
C ALA A 283 -2.91 31.80 -33.54
N TYR A 284 -2.25 31.53 -32.42
CA TYR A 284 -0.80 31.35 -32.36
C TYR A 284 -0.46 30.13 -31.50
N PRO A 285 0.55 29.31 -31.87
CA PRO A 285 1.03 28.25 -31.00
C PRO A 285 1.55 28.88 -29.70
N PHE A 286 1.08 28.38 -28.55
CA PHE A 286 1.48 28.92 -27.23
C PHE A 286 2.91 28.53 -26.83
N GLY A 287 3.48 27.56 -27.55
CA GLY A 287 4.80 27.05 -27.28
C GLY A 287 5.17 25.91 -28.22
N GLU A 288 6.44 25.85 -28.58
CA GLU A 288 6.97 24.86 -29.50
C GLU A 288 8.23 24.19 -28.94
N LEU A 289 8.23 22.86 -28.94
CA LEU A 289 9.43 22.08 -28.67
C LEU A 289 9.99 21.60 -30.00
N VAL A 290 11.26 21.94 -30.25
CA VAL A 290 11.90 21.80 -31.56
C VAL A 290 13.18 20.97 -31.41
N THR A 291 13.33 19.95 -32.24
CA THR A 291 14.57 19.16 -32.30
C THR A 291 14.77 18.62 -33.71
N THR A 292 16.00 18.37 -34.12
CA THR A 292 16.26 17.58 -35.34
C THR A 292 15.83 16.13 -35.12
N VAL A 293 15.19 15.50 -36.11
CA VAL A 293 14.97 14.05 -36.10
C VAL A 293 16.32 13.38 -36.34
N PRO A 294 16.79 12.47 -35.46
CA PRO A 294 18.09 11.82 -35.67
C PRO A 294 18.13 10.97 -36.96
N ALA A 295 17.02 10.33 -37.34
CA ALA A 295 16.84 9.63 -38.62
C ALA A 295 15.34 9.43 -38.96
N TYR A 296 14.89 9.83 -40.16
CA TYR A 296 13.58 9.44 -40.70
C TYR A 296 13.66 8.04 -41.33
N ASN A 297 12.52 7.39 -41.58
CA ASN A 297 12.45 5.98 -42.00
C ASN A 297 13.12 4.99 -41.00
N GLN A 298 13.27 5.40 -39.74
CA GLN A 298 13.73 4.57 -38.64
C GLN A 298 12.80 4.71 -37.43
N TRP A 299 12.76 3.69 -36.58
CA TRP A 299 12.02 3.74 -35.34
C TRP A 299 12.73 4.67 -34.34
N ASN A 300 12.02 5.67 -33.85
CA ASN A 300 12.47 6.58 -32.82
C ASN A 300 11.52 6.51 -31.63
N GLN A 301 12.07 6.48 -30.43
CA GLN A 301 11.28 6.71 -29.22
C GLN A 301 11.12 8.21 -29.02
N VAL A 302 9.87 8.65 -28.88
CA VAL A 302 9.53 10.03 -28.53
C VAL A 302 8.88 10.00 -27.16
N VAL A 303 9.42 10.78 -26.22
CA VAL A 303 8.86 10.95 -24.88
C VAL A 303 8.62 12.42 -24.62
N ILE A 304 7.41 12.76 -24.21
CA ILE A 304 7.01 14.10 -23.79
C ILE A 304 6.60 14.03 -22.33
N SER A 305 7.19 14.87 -21.50
CA SER A 305 6.83 14.99 -20.09
C SER A 305 6.42 16.42 -19.77
N GLY A 306 5.27 16.58 -19.13
CA GLY A 306 4.79 17.84 -18.58
C GLY A 306 4.85 17.83 -17.06
N THR A 307 5.30 18.92 -16.45
CA THR A 307 5.37 19.09 -14.99
C THR A 307 4.85 20.46 -14.57
N GLY A 308 3.99 20.49 -13.54
CA GLY A 308 3.42 21.72 -12.99
C GLY A 308 2.52 22.49 -13.96
N GLY A 309 2.06 21.84 -15.03
CA GLY A 309 1.26 22.42 -16.12
C GLY A 309 2.07 23.32 -17.06
N THR A 310 3.11 23.98 -16.58
CA THR A 310 3.83 25.01 -17.34
C THR A 310 5.16 24.53 -17.91
N ASN A 311 5.74 23.42 -17.45
CA ASN A 311 7.02 22.96 -17.97
C ASN A 311 6.86 21.69 -18.80
N THR A 312 7.43 21.67 -19.99
CA THR A 312 7.40 20.53 -20.90
C THR A 312 8.80 20.17 -21.37
N ARG A 313 9.09 18.87 -21.47
CA ARG A 313 10.37 18.32 -21.92
C ARG A 313 10.12 17.29 -23.00
N MET A 314 10.99 17.27 -24.01
CA MET A 314 11.01 16.29 -25.08
C MET A 314 12.30 15.50 -25.03
N PHE A 315 12.17 14.17 -25.08
CA PHE A 315 13.27 13.25 -25.20
C PHE A 315 13.13 12.44 -26.48
N ILE A 316 14.24 12.24 -27.18
CA ILE A 316 14.33 11.34 -28.33
C ILE A 316 15.35 10.26 -28.00
N ASN A 317 14.95 8.99 -28.13
CA ASN A 317 15.82 7.83 -27.87
C ASN A 317 16.54 7.93 -26.50
N GLY A 318 15.80 8.34 -25.47
CA GLY A 318 16.31 8.51 -24.10
C GLY A 318 17.09 9.79 -23.82
N THR A 319 17.40 10.61 -24.82
CA THR A 319 18.17 11.86 -24.66
C THR A 319 17.24 13.07 -24.58
N LEU A 320 17.43 13.95 -23.60
CA LEU A 320 16.71 15.24 -23.55
C LEU A 320 17.16 16.11 -24.73
N VAL A 321 16.23 16.51 -25.58
CA VAL A 321 16.53 17.29 -26.79
C VAL A 321 15.94 18.69 -26.80
N SER A 322 14.86 18.92 -26.04
CA SER A 322 14.21 20.23 -25.94
C SER A 322 13.44 20.35 -24.64
N SER A 323 13.35 21.57 -24.11
CA SER A 323 12.51 21.91 -22.96
C SER A 323 11.91 23.29 -23.14
N LEU A 324 10.68 23.48 -22.66
CA LEU A 324 9.96 24.73 -22.77
C LEU A 324 9.13 24.99 -21.51
N SER A 325 9.19 26.23 -21.04
CA SER A 325 8.30 26.77 -20.01
C SER A 325 7.22 27.63 -20.68
N HIS A 326 5.96 27.32 -20.40
CA HIS A 326 4.76 27.96 -20.91
C HIS A 326 4.20 28.93 -19.88
N VAL A 327 3.59 30.02 -20.36
CA VAL A 327 2.87 30.97 -19.50
C VAL A 327 1.54 30.39 -19.00
N TYR A 328 0.95 29.45 -19.74
CA TYR A 328 -0.30 28.78 -19.42
C TYR A 328 -0.12 27.25 -19.32
N PRO A 329 -1.00 26.53 -18.61
CA PRO A 329 -0.96 25.08 -18.57
C PRO A 329 -1.05 24.45 -19.97
N ALA A 330 -0.06 23.63 -20.34
CA ALA A 330 -0.03 22.88 -21.59
C ALA A 330 -0.38 21.41 -21.32
N GLY A 331 -1.45 20.89 -21.96
CA GLY A 331 -1.89 19.50 -21.81
C GLY A 331 -3.02 19.08 -22.73
N ILE A 332 -3.05 17.85 -23.25
CA ILE A 332 -4.11 17.42 -24.19
C ILE A 332 -5.49 17.56 -23.55
N SER A 333 -6.30 18.46 -24.12
CA SER A 333 -7.70 18.68 -23.75
C SER A 333 -8.63 17.86 -24.65
N GLY A 334 -9.68 17.28 -24.08
CA GLY A 334 -10.69 16.52 -24.81
C GLY A 334 -11.01 15.17 -24.16
N SER A 335 -11.99 14.46 -24.72
CA SER A 335 -12.36 13.11 -24.29
C SER A 335 -11.60 12.00 -25.01
N ASN A 336 -10.89 12.32 -26.08
CA ASN A 336 -10.13 11.36 -26.88
C ASN A 336 -8.81 11.97 -27.37
N PHE A 337 -7.82 11.10 -27.58
CA PHE A 337 -6.69 11.40 -28.45
C PHE A 337 -6.72 10.48 -29.66
N ARG A 338 -6.15 10.96 -30.77
CA ARG A 338 -5.97 10.19 -32.00
C ARG A 338 -4.49 9.89 -32.19
N LEU A 339 -4.19 8.63 -32.46
CA LEU A 339 -2.96 8.24 -33.13
C LEU A 339 -3.23 8.25 -34.62
N THR A 340 -2.41 8.93 -35.41
CA THR A 340 -2.59 9.17 -36.84
C THR A 340 -1.31 8.90 -37.61
#